data_AF-A0A2P5GP63-F1
#
_entry.id   AF-A0A2P5GP63-F1
#
_cell.length_a   1.000
_cell.length_b   1.000
_cell.length_c   1.000
_cell.angle_alpha   90.00
_cell.angle_beta   90.00
_cell.angle_gamma   90.00
#
_symmetry.space_group_name_H-M   'P 1'
#
loop_
_entity.id
_entity.type
_entity.pdbx_description
1 polymer ?
#
loop_
_entity_poly.entity_id
_entity_poly.type
_entity_poly.pdbx_seq_one_letter_code
_entity_poly.pdbx_strand_id
1 'polypeptide(L)'
;MFKSLLLSLEKIRKTAEVERILQYLNKEGNFIKTRYPVATNHLIHYFENHGGLKSDPEDIFYDKKAMQYFMDVSSAFKRIFDSELIKAKHFCEKISLTNPPEKWYDITSSSIGSGDFMGSNEDLFRAIGGYQFWGKGKVYYKEATDSLKAFYYYDNFGKSHNRARYQYQLIFEFNLFDRYNWNKGQRVGLLSPVTDDDFGRYHQLGLAREYNIWGKFSDHYTWLEGMM
;
A
#
# COMPACT_ATOMS: atom_id res chain seq x y z
N MET A 1 -43.89 -17.30 -0.35
CA MET A 1 -44.00 -17.03 1.09
C MET A 1 -42.95 -17.79 1.91
N PHE A 2 -42.84 -19.13 1.81
CA PHE A 2 -41.86 -19.94 2.59
C PHE A 2 -40.37 -19.60 2.36
N LYS A 3 -39.95 -19.38 1.10
CA LYS A 3 -38.55 -19.00 0.77
C LYS A 3 -38.14 -17.65 1.40
N SER A 4 -39.06 -16.70 1.49
CA SER A 4 -38.80 -15.39 2.10
C SER A 4 -38.59 -15.47 3.61
N LEU A 5 -39.29 -16.40 4.28
CA LEU A 5 -39.20 -16.60 5.72
C LEU A 5 -37.93 -17.38 6.12
N LEU A 6 -37.50 -18.32 5.26
CA LEU A 6 -36.22 -19.01 5.43
C LEU A 6 -35.03 -18.06 5.26
N LEU A 7 -35.08 -17.19 4.25
CA LEU A 7 -34.04 -16.17 4.04
C LEU A 7 -33.97 -15.16 5.19
N SER A 8 -35.11 -14.75 5.77
CA SER A 8 -35.11 -13.84 6.91
C SER A 8 -34.55 -14.49 8.18
N LEU A 9 -34.89 -15.75 8.46
CA LEU A 9 -34.34 -16.50 9.59
C LEU A 9 -32.83 -16.75 9.45
N GLU A 10 -32.38 -17.07 8.23
CA GLU A 10 -30.96 -17.24 7.94
C GLU A 10 -30.18 -15.93 8.13
N LYS A 11 -30.73 -14.80 7.66
CA LYS A 11 -30.16 -13.47 7.87
C LYS A 11 -30.03 -13.15 9.36
N ILE A 12 -31.10 -13.34 10.16
CA ILE A 12 -31.08 -13.10 11.61
C ILE A 12 -30.00 -13.94 12.30
N ARG A 13 -29.93 -15.24 11.99
CA ARG A 13 -28.93 -16.14 12.58
C ARG A 13 -27.52 -15.68 12.26
N LYS A 14 -27.25 -15.28 11.01
CA LYS A 14 -25.93 -14.85 10.55
C LYS A 14 -25.56 -13.45 11.07
N THR A 15 -26.53 -12.56 11.31
CA THR A 15 -26.28 -11.28 12.02
C THR A 15 -25.76 -11.53 13.44
N ALA A 16 -26.42 -12.41 14.21
CA ALA A 16 -25.94 -12.75 15.56
C ALA A 16 -24.56 -13.42 15.57
N GLU A 17 -24.20 -14.13 14.50
CA GLU A 17 -22.87 -14.71 14.31
C GLU A 17 -21.82 -13.62 14.07
N VAL A 18 -22.09 -12.65 13.18
CA VAL A 18 -21.21 -11.50 12.91
C VAL A 18 -21.00 -10.67 14.18
N GLU A 19 -22.05 -10.40 14.96
CA GLU A 19 -21.93 -9.68 16.23
C GLU A 19 -21.01 -10.39 17.23
N ARG A 20 -21.10 -11.73 17.33
CA ARG A 20 -20.20 -12.52 18.18
C ARG A 20 -18.75 -12.46 17.70
N ILE A 21 -18.52 -12.49 16.39
CA ILE A 21 -17.19 -12.35 15.80
C ILE A 21 -16.61 -10.97 16.13
N LEU A 22 -17.37 -9.90 15.93
CA LEU A 22 -16.95 -8.53 16.27
C LEU A 22 -16.62 -8.37 17.76
N GLN A 23 -17.47 -8.92 18.66
CA GLN A 23 -17.20 -8.91 20.10
C GLN A 23 -15.91 -9.64 20.45
N TYR A 24 -15.65 -10.79 19.80
CA TYR A 24 -14.41 -11.53 19.99
C TYR A 24 -13.20 -10.72 19.52
N LEU A 25 -13.23 -10.18 18.30
CA LEU A 25 -12.13 -9.40 17.70
C LEU A 25 -11.80 -8.14 18.51
N ASN A 26 -12.81 -7.49 19.09
CA ASN A 26 -12.61 -6.25 19.85
C ASN A 26 -12.08 -6.45 21.27
N LYS A 27 -12.15 -7.65 21.83
CA LYS A 27 -11.78 -7.95 23.22
C LYS A 27 -10.30 -7.67 23.51
N GLU A 28 -10.04 -6.97 24.63
CA GLU A 28 -8.68 -6.78 25.15
C GLU A 28 -8.01 -8.13 25.46
N GLY A 29 -6.73 -8.26 25.08
CA GLY A 29 -5.99 -9.51 25.23
C GLY A 29 -6.32 -10.60 24.20
N ASN A 30 -7.13 -10.30 23.17
CA ASN A 30 -7.32 -11.21 22.05
C ASN A 30 -5.98 -11.47 21.33
N PHE A 31 -5.54 -12.74 21.30
CA PHE A 31 -4.29 -13.16 20.67
C PHE A 31 -4.18 -12.74 19.20
N ILE A 32 -5.27 -12.80 18.44
CA ILE A 32 -5.30 -12.37 17.04
C ILE A 32 -5.10 -10.85 16.95
N LYS A 33 -5.78 -10.06 17.80
CA LYS A 33 -5.62 -8.59 17.85
C LYS A 33 -4.20 -8.19 18.26
N THR A 34 -3.61 -8.90 19.22
CA THR A 34 -2.25 -8.62 19.69
C THR A 34 -1.18 -9.05 18.67
N ARG A 35 -1.37 -10.19 18.00
CA ARG A 35 -0.40 -10.74 17.05
C ARG A 35 -0.53 -10.16 15.65
N TYR A 36 -1.76 -9.86 15.22
CA TYR A 36 -2.13 -9.39 13.88
C TYR A 36 -3.08 -8.18 13.97
N PRO A 37 -2.62 -7.04 14.52
CA PRO A 37 -3.46 -5.87 14.73
C PRO A 37 -4.03 -5.31 13.43
N VAL A 38 -3.26 -5.27 12.34
CA VAL A 38 -3.72 -4.69 11.07
C VAL A 38 -4.80 -5.58 10.44
N ALA A 39 -4.56 -6.90 10.37
CA ALA A 39 -5.54 -7.85 9.84
C ALA A 39 -6.83 -7.88 10.66
N THR A 40 -6.72 -7.72 11.99
CA THR A 40 -7.87 -7.64 12.88
C THR A 40 -8.72 -6.41 12.57
N ASN A 41 -8.09 -5.26 12.36
CA ASN A 41 -8.79 -4.02 12.01
C ASN A 41 -9.47 -4.12 10.64
N HIS A 42 -8.83 -4.74 9.65
CA HIS A 42 -9.43 -5.01 8.33
C HIS A 42 -10.65 -5.90 8.42
N LEU A 43 -10.60 -6.91 9.27
CA LEU A 43 -11.71 -7.83 9.47
C LEU A 43 -12.89 -7.16 10.20
N ILE A 44 -12.60 -6.35 11.22
CA ILE A 44 -13.62 -5.53 11.89
C ILE A 44 -14.28 -4.60 10.86
N HIS A 45 -13.48 -3.88 10.07
CA HIS A 45 -13.98 -2.98 9.04
C HIS A 45 -14.85 -3.71 8.01
N TYR A 46 -14.42 -4.89 7.54
CA TYR A 46 -15.20 -5.72 6.62
C TYR A 46 -16.60 -6.06 7.18
N PHE A 47 -16.64 -6.46 8.45
CA PHE A 47 -17.89 -6.80 9.14
C PHE A 47 -18.71 -5.59 9.57
N GLU A 48 -18.15 -4.38 9.60
CA GLU A 48 -18.91 -3.15 9.88
C GLU A 48 -19.40 -2.48 8.58
N ASN A 49 -18.81 -2.84 7.43
CA ASN A 49 -19.17 -2.31 6.12
C ASN A 49 -20.36 -3.09 5.52
N HIS A 50 -21.59 -2.66 5.84
CA HIS A 50 -22.82 -3.32 5.41
C HIS A 50 -23.49 -2.72 4.16
N GLY A 51 -22.94 -1.64 3.60
CA GLY A 51 -23.37 -1.01 2.34
C GLY A 51 -24.80 -0.45 2.31
N GLY A 52 -25.39 -0.12 3.45
CA GLY A 52 -26.79 0.32 3.61
C GLY A 52 -27.03 1.58 4.46
N LEU A 53 -26.02 2.16 5.12
CA LEU A 53 -26.16 3.37 5.94
C LEU A 53 -25.12 4.42 5.53
N LYS A 54 -25.49 5.71 5.54
CA LYS A 54 -24.58 6.86 5.32
C LYS A 54 -23.40 6.94 6.32
N SER A 55 -23.39 6.05 7.32
CA SER A 55 -22.35 5.90 8.34
C SER A 55 -21.48 4.65 8.15
N ASP A 56 -21.65 3.89 7.06
CA ASP A 56 -20.81 2.74 6.78
C ASP A 56 -19.38 3.21 6.50
N PRO A 57 -18.37 2.56 7.09
CA PRO A 57 -17.00 3.02 6.94
C PRO A 57 -16.53 2.85 5.49
N GLU A 58 -16.06 3.96 4.91
CA GLU A 58 -15.53 4.08 3.55
C GLU A 58 -14.21 3.30 3.38
N ASP A 59 -13.75 3.16 2.13
CA ASP A 59 -12.44 2.58 1.76
C ASP A 59 -11.32 2.91 2.78
N ILE A 60 -10.44 1.94 3.06
CA ILE A 60 -9.31 2.16 3.98
C ILE A 60 -8.22 2.96 3.27
N PHE A 61 -7.79 4.08 3.86
CA PHE A 61 -6.67 4.89 3.36
C PHE A 61 -5.47 4.88 4.32
N TYR A 62 -4.33 4.40 3.83
CA TYR A 62 -3.05 4.42 4.52
C TYR A 62 -2.24 5.65 4.14
N ASP A 63 -1.97 6.47 5.15
CA ASP A 63 -1.16 7.68 5.02
C ASP A 63 0.35 7.38 4.95
N LYS A 64 1.16 8.46 4.89
CA LYS A 64 2.62 8.36 4.85
C LYS A 64 3.19 7.54 6.01
N LYS A 65 2.63 7.67 7.23
CA LYS A 65 3.16 6.98 8.41
C LYS A 65 2.86 5.50 8.35
N ALA A 66 1.65 5.12 7.95
CA ALA A 66 1.29 3.72 7.77
C ALA A 66 2.11 3.05 6.65
N MET A 67 2.29 3.75 5.52
CA MET A 67 3.13 3.25 4.43
C MET A 67 4.60 3.14 4.83
N GLN A 68 5.11 4.08 5.63
CA GLN A 68 6.45 3.96 6.21
C GLN A 68 6.57 2.74 7.13
N TYR A 69 5.60 2.54 8.02
CA TYR A 69 5.55 1.35 8.85
C TYR A 69 5.56 0.06 8.00
N PHE A 70 4.82 0.00 6.90
CA PHE A 70 4.85 -1.16 6.00
C PHE A 70 6.22 -1.40 5.40
N MET A 71 6.94 -0.35 5.00
CA MET A 71 8.32 -0.46 4.52
C MET A 71 9.29 -0.89 5.63
N ASP A 72 9.05 -0.50 6.88
CA ASP A 72 9.89 -0.88 8.01
C ASP A 72 9.70 -2.36 8.40
N VAL A 73 8.47 -2.89 8.29
CA VAL A 73 8.14 -4.27 8.68
C VAL A 73 8.10 -5.27 7.53
N SER A 74 8.20 -4.82 6.28
CA SER A 74 8.29 -5.69 5.09
C SER A 74 9.44 -5.25 4.19
N SER A 75 10.53 -6.02 4.22
CA SER A 75 11.68 -5.81 3.33
C SER A 75 11.34 -5.99 1.85
N ALA A 76 10.37 -6.86 1.53
CA ALA A 76 9.89 -7.04 0.16
C ALA A 76 9.20 -5.77 -0.35
N PHE A 77 8.31 -5.19 0.45
CA PHE A 77 7.63 -3.95 0.10
C PHE A 77 8.60 -2.78 -0.02
N LYS A 78 9.55 -2.67 0.91
CA LYS A 78 10.62 -1.67 0.84
C LYS A 78 11.45 -1.78 -0.44
N ARG A 79 11.83 -2.99 -0.86
CA ARG A 79 12.57 -3.18 -2.13
C ARG A 79 11.77 -2.75 -3.35
N ILE A 80 10.45 -2.98 -3.35
CA ILE A 80 9.56 -2.51 -4.42
C ILE A 80 9.58 -0.98 -4.47
N PHE A 81 9.39 -0.33 -3.33
CA PHE A 81 9.47 1.13 -3.22
C PHE A 81 10.82 1.66 -3.71
N ASP A 82 11.93 1.12 -3.20
CA ASP A 82 13.28 1.57 -3.54
C ASP A 82 13.55 1.38 -5.04
N SER A 83 13.11 0.26 -5.62
CA SER A 83 13.22 0.00 -7.07
C SER A 83 12.45 1.02 -7.89
N GLU A 84 11.23 1.36 -7.48
CA GLU A 84 10.39 2.34 -8.16
C GLU A 84 10.97 3.75 -8.09
N LEU A 85 11.50 4.13 -6.92
CA LEU A 85 12.19 5.40 -6.73
C LEU A 85 13.46 5.48 -7.60
N ILE A 86 14.26 4.42 -7.67
CA ILE A 86 15.47 4.36 -8.51
C ILE A 86 15.10 4.52 -9.99
N LYS A 87 14.07 3.81 -10.46
CA LYS A 87 13.56 3.97 -11.84
C LYS A 87 13.09 5.40 -12.12
N ALA A 88 12.37 6.01 -11.18
CA ALA A 88 11.90 7.39 -11.30
C ALA A 88 13.08 8.36 -11.41
N LYS A 89 14.10 8.24 -10.54
CA LYS A 89 15.29 9.09 -10.62
C LYS A 89 16.08 8.89 -11.92
N HIS A 90 16.25 7.66 -12.39
CA HIS A 90 16.86 7.41 -13.71
C HIS A 90 16.05 8.03 -14.86
N PHE A 91 14.73 8.00 -14.78
CA PHE A 91 13.88 8.65 -15.78
C PHE A 91 14.02 10.17 -15.75
N CYS A 92 14.07 10.78 -14.56
CA CYS A 92 14.33 12.21 -14.38
C CYS A 92 15.65 12.64 -15.04
N GLU A 93 16.71 11.84 -14.93
CA GLU A 93 17.98 12.15 -15.61
C GLU A 93 17.87 12.10 -17.14
N LYS A 94 17.02 11.23 -17.69
CA LYS A 94 16.74 11.20 -19.14
C LYS A 94 15.93 12.41 -19.60
N ILE A 95 15.02 12.93 -18.77
CA ILE A 95 14.25 14.16 -19.08
C ILE A 95 15.19 15.33 -19.39
N SER A 96 16.31 15.43 -18.66
CA SER A 96 17.31 16.48 -18.84
C SER A 96 17.99 16.48 -20.22
N LEU A 97 17.95 15.35 -20.95
CA LEU A 97 18.54 15.23 -22.28
C LEU A 97 17.68 15.87 -23.37
N THR A 98 16.37 15.97 -23.15
CA THR A 98 15.41 16.40 -24.19
C THR A 98 14.61 17.64 -23.81
N ASN A 99 14.73 18.12 -22.56
CA ASN A 99 13.94 19.23 -22.05
C ASN A 99 14.83 20.32 -21.41
N PRO A 100 14.38 21.59 -21.41
CA PRO A 100 15.14 22.67 -20.78
C PRO A 100 15.12 22.58 -19.24
N PRO A 101 16.21 22.99 -18.56
CA PRO A 101 16.25 23.07 -17.10
C PRO A 101 15.34 24.18 -16.53
N GLU A 102 15.30 24.27 -15.21
CA GLU A 102 14.59 25.27 -14.41
C GLU A 102 13.07 25.26 -14.58
N LYS A 103 12.51 24.09 -14.88
CA LYS A 103 11.07 23.85 -14.99
C LYS A 103 10.66 22.59 -14.24
N TRP A 104 9.42 22.57 -13.77
CA TRP A 104 8.79 21.39 -13.20
C TRP A 104 8.21 20.51 -14.30
N TYR A 105 8.47 19.21 -14.22
CA TYR A 105 7.90 18.19 -15.10
C TYR A 105 7.16 17.15 -14.27
N ASP A 106 5.93 16.85 -14.66
CA ASP A 106 5.17 15.74 -14.08
C ASP A 106 5.69 14.41 -14.65
N ILE A 107 5.85 13.41 -13.77
CA ILE A 107 6.23 12.05 -14.15
C ILE A 107 5.22 11.07 -13.57
N THR A 108 4.99 9.98 -14.28
CA THR A 108 4.20 8.85 -13.81
C THR A 108 4.83 7.57 -14.33
N SER A 109 4.74 6.51 -13.55
CA SER A 109 5.16 5.18 -13.98
C SER A 109 4.38 4.75 -15.22
N SER A 110 5.06 4.09 -16.14
CA SER A 110 4.48 3.62 -17.41
C SER A 110 3.62 2.36 -17.26
N SER A 111 3.67 1.70 -16.11
CA SER A 111 2.94 0.48 -15.82
C SER A 111 2.59 0.40 -14.34
N ILE A 112 1.56 -0.39 -14.04
CA ILE A 112 1.19 -0.78 -12.68
C ILE A 112 1.93 -2.05 -12.34
N GLY A 113 2.66 -2.05 -11.22
CA GLY A 113 3.27 -3.23 -10.66
C GLY A 113 2.33 -3.98 -9.72
N SER A 114 2.67 -5.23 -9.41
CA SER A 114 1.98 -6.03 -8.41
C SER A 114 2.98 -6.61 -7.41
N GLY A 115 2.58 -6.72 -6.15
CA GLY A 115 3.34 -7.37 -5.09
C GLY A 115 2.42 -8.08 -4.12
N ASP A 116 3.01 -8.73 -3.13
CA ASP A 116 2.30 -9.27 -1.99
C ASP A 116 3.13 -9.11 -0.72
N PHE A 117 2.50 -9.34 0.42
CA PHE A 117 3.18 -9.39 1.71
C PHE A 117 3.57 -10.83 2.12
N MET A 118 3.35 -11.83 1.25
CA MET A 118 3.57 -13.24 1.55
C MET A 118 5.04 -13.48 1.93
N GLY A 119 5.25 -14.15 3.06
CA GLY A 119 6.60 -14.44 3.58
C GLY A 119 7.39 -13.22 4.08
N SER A 120 6.89 -11.99 3.90
CA SER A 120 7.55 -10.77 4.39
C SER A 120 6.93 -10.24 5.68
N ASN A 121 5.59 -10.25 5.79
CA ASN A 121 4.88 -9.85 6.99
C ASN A 121 3.51 -10.54 7.05
N GLU A 122 3.29 -11.40 8.05
CA GLU A 122 2.06 -12.19 8.14
C GLU A 122 0.81 -11.35 8.46
N ASP A 123 0.95 -10.28 9.27
CA ASP A 123 -0.16 -9.38 9.58
C ASP A 123 -0.63 -8.64 8.32
N LEU A 124 0.30 -8.02 7.58
CA LEU A 124 -0.02 -7.32 6.34
C LEU A 124 -0.48 -8.26 5.23
N PHE A 125 0.02 -9.49 5.18
CA PHE A 125 -0.47 -10.50 4.24
C PHE A 125 -1.92 -10.92 4.55
N ARG A 126 -2.29 -10.94 5.83
CA ARG A 126 -3.67 -11.22 6.24
C ARG A 126 -4.60 -10.04 6.00
N ALA A 127 -4.10 -8.81 6.18
CA ALA A 127 -4.86 -7.59 5.98
C ALA A 127 -5.06 -7.22 4.51
N ILE A 128 -3.99 -7.28 3.71
CA ILE A 128 -3.97 -6.78 2.33
C ILE A 128 -3.75 -7.97 1.38
N GLY A 129 -2.75 -8.80 1.69
CA GLY A 129 -2.37 -9.93 0.84
C GLY A 129 -1.59 -9.46 -0.37
N GLY A 130 -2.23 -9.47 -1.54
CA GLY A 130 -1.69 -8.92 -2.79
C GLY A 130 -2.04 -7.44 -2.95
N TYR A 131 -1.24 -6.70 -3.71
CA TYR A 131 -1.52 -5.29 -4.00
C TYR A 131 -0.94 -4.88 -5.34
N GLN A 132 -1.52 -3.82 -5.90
CA GLN A 132 -1.00 -3.06 -7.03
C GLN A 132 -0.23 -1.85 -6.53
N PHE A 133 0.77 -1.40 -7.29
CA PHE A 133 1.53 -0.20 -6.96
C PHE A 133 1.99 0.57 -8.20
N TRP A 134 2.22 1.87 -8.04
CA TRP A 134 2.85 2.72 -9.06
C TRP A 134 3.44 3.99 -8.44
N GLY A 135 4.48 4.53 -9.09
CA GLY A 135 5.05 5.83 -8.78
C GLY A 135 4.46 6.96 -9.63
N LYS A 136 4.44 8.17 -9.08
CA LYS A 136 4.30 9.42 -9.83
C LYS A 136 5.02 10.54 -9.09
N GLY A 137 5.16 11.70 -9.70
CA GLY A 137 5.81 12.80 -9.02
C GLY A 137 6.01 14.02 -9.89
N LYS A 138 6.72 14.99 -9.32
CA LYS A 138 7.16 16.19 -10.04
C LYS A 138 8.65 16.35 -9.87
N VAL A 139 9.36 16.58 -10.98
CA VAL A 139 10.79 16.82 -10.97
C VAL A 139 11.10 18.24 -11.42
N TYR A 140 12.01 18.87 -10.69
CA TYR A 140 12.70 20.09 -11.09
C TYR A 140 14.20 19.81 -11.15
N TYR A 141 14.87 20.40 -12.13
CA TYR A 141 16.33 20.32 -12.20
C TYR A 141 16.91 21.64 -12.69
N LYS A 142 18.13 21.93 -12.24
CA LYS A 142 18.91 23.11 -12.62
C LYS A 142 20.37 22.75 -12.73
N GLU A 143 21.16 23.58 -13.40
CA GLU A 143 22.60 23.38 -13.46
C GLU A 143 23.19 23.31 -12.04
N ALA A 144 24.05 22.32 -11.81
CA ALA A 144 24.75 22.17 -10.55
C ALA A 144 25.74 23.34 -10.36
N THR A 145 25.84 23.86 -9.14
CA THR A 145 26.82 24.90 -8.80
C THR A 145 28.24 24.34 -8.82
N ASP A 146 29.23 25.19 -9.03
CA ASP A 146 30.64 24.76 -9.05
C ASP A 146 31.10 24.14 -7.73
N SER A 147 30.50 24.54 -6.61
CA SER A 147 30.70 23.94 -5.29
C SER A 147 30.14 22.52 -5.16
N LEU A 148 29.05 22.19 -5.87
CA LEU A 148 28.45 20.85 -5.87
C LEU A 148 29.13 19.93 -6.89
N LYS A 149 29.66 20.51 -7.97
CA LYS A 149 30.52 19.83 -8.94
C LYS A 149 31.88 19.40 -8.35
N ALA A 150 32.27 19.91 -7.17
CA ALA A 150 33.55 19.58 -6.55
C ALA A 150 33.62 18.18 -5.89
N PHE A 151 32.53 17.40 -5.88
CA PHE A 151 32.54 16.01 -5.42
C PHE A 151 33.06 15.08 -6.54
N TYR A 152 34.38 14.99 -6.64
CA TYR A 152 35.11 14.22 -7.65
C TYR A 152 35.34 12.75 -7.25
N TYR A 153 35.54 11.89 -8.26
CA TYR A 153 36.43 10.74 -8.13
C TYR A 153 37.59 10.89 -9.13
N TYR A 154 38.74 10.35 -8.73
CA TYR A 154 39.90 10.24 -9.60
C TYR A 154 39.89 8.84 -10.20
N ASP A 155 40.06 8.71 -11.51
CA ASP A 155 40.34 7.39 -12.09
C ASP A 155 41.76 6.93 -11.70
N ASN A 156 42.08 5.67 -12.02
CA ASN A 156 43.40 5.08 -11.72
C ASN A 156 44.58 5.78 -12.45
N PHE A 157 44.30 6.76 -13.31
CA PHE A 157 45.28 7.61 -14.00
C PHE A 157 45.33 9.04 -13.43
N GLY A 158 44.63 9.31 -12.32
CA GLY A 158 44.60 10.62 -11.69
C GLY A 158 43.77 11.66 -12.44
N LYS A 159 42.94 11.26 -13.43
CA LYS A 159 42.02 12.20 -14.05
C LYS A 159 40.81 12.39 -13.16
N SER A 160 40.58 13.66 -12.84
CA SER A 160 39.40 14.16 -12.16
C SER A 160 38.21 14.15 -13.14
N HIS A 161 37.16 13.38 -12.80
CA HIS A 161 35.91 13.38 -13.57
C HIS A 161 34.84 14.18 -12.83
N ASN A 162 34.36 15.26 -13.44
CA ASN A 162 33.17 15.99 -13.01
C ASN A 162 32.00 15.53 -13.88
N ARG A 163 31.04 14.78 -13.32
CA ARG A 163 29.95 14.19 -14.13
C ARG A 163 28.57 14.79 -13.90
N ALA A 164 28.35 15.49 -12.79
CA ALA A 164 27.00 15.95 -12.47
C ALA A 164 26.73 17.33 -13.08
N ARG A 165 26.00 17.36 -14.21
CA ARG A 165 25.61 18.63 -14.86
C ARG A 165 24.45 19.27 -14.13
N TYR A 166 23.54 18.45 -13.60
CA TYR A 166 22.30 18.90 -12.98
C TYR A 166 22.17 18.45 -11.53
N GLN A 167 21.55 19.32 -10.73
CA GLN A 167 20.95 18.97 -9.45
C GLN A 167 19.45 18.76 -9.65
N TYR A 168 18.93 17.66 -9.13
CA TYR A 168 17.52 17.28 -9.23
C TYR A 168 16.81 17.43 -7.89
N GLN A 169 15.54 17.82 -7.96
CA GLN A 169 14.58 17.79 -6.87
C GLN A 169 13.34 17.02 -7.35
N LEU A 170 12.99 15.94 -6.66
CA LEU A 170 11.84 15.11 -6.96
C LEU A 170 10.88 15.11 -5.78
N ILE A 171 9.65 15.51 -6.02
CA ILE A 171 8.52 15.25 -5.14
C ILE A 171 7.91 13.94 -5.62
N PHE A 172 8.24 12.84 -4.96
CA PHE A 172 7.80 11.50 -5.35
C PHE A 172 6.56 11.08 -4.56
N GLU A 173 5.66 10.36 -5.21
CA GLU A 173 4.48 9.74 -4.64
C GLU A 173 4.44 8.27 -5.06
N PHE A 174 4.52 7.38 -4.08
CA PHE A 174 4.34 5.94 -4.25
C PHE A 174 2.94 5.56 -3.79
N ASN A 175 2.18 4.93 -4.68
CA ASN A 175 0.80 4.54 -4.44
C ASN A 175 0.70 3.03 -4.30
N LEU A 176 -0.18 2.60 -3.39
CA LEU A 176 -0.63 1.23 -3.22
C LEU A 176 -2.15 1.19 -3.43
N PHE A 177 -2.62 0.15 -4.11
CA PHE A 177 -4.04 -0.14 -4.24
C PHE A 177 -4.27 -1.64 -4.09
N ASP A 178 -5.31 -2.00 -3.36
CA ASP A 178 -5.87 -3.34 -3.40
C ASP A 178 -7.40 -3.27 -3.27
N ARG A 179 -8.10 -4.30 -3.73
CA ARG A 179 -9.51 -4.49 -3.42
C ARG A 179 -9.59 -5.63 -2.43
N TYR A 180 -9.96 -5.30 -1.19
CA TYR A 180 -10.11 -6.30 -0.15
C TYR A 180 -11.22 -7.29 -0.55
N ASN A 181 -10.80 -8.45 -1.01
CA ASN A 181 -11.67 -9.48 -1.59
C ASN A 181 -11.53 -10.83 -0.86
N TRP A 182 -11.06 -10.81 0.39
CA TRP A 182 -10.80 -11.98 1.22
C TRP A 182 -9.88 -13.01 0.54
N ASN A 183 -8.60 -13.02 0.92
CA ASN A 183 -7.62 -13.94 0.35
C ASN A 183 -7.96 -15.40 0.73
N LYS A 184 -8.27 -16.21 -0.29
CA LYS A 184 -8.66 -17.62 -0.20
C LYS A 184 -7.76 -18.42 0.74
N GLY A 185 -8.35 -19.14 1.70
CA GLY A 185 -7.66 -20.04 2.62
C GLY A 185 -7.29 -19.45 3.99
N GLN A 186 -7.70 -18.21 4.28
CA GLN A 186 -7.55 -17.65 5.62
C GLN A 186 -8.62 -18.23 6.56
N ARG A 187 -8.22 -18.62 7.77
CA ARG A 187 -9.12 -19.03 8.86
C ARG A 187 -9.01 -18.01 9.97
N VAL A 188 -10.14 -17.45 10.41
CA VAL A 188 -10.20 -16.57 11.57
C VAL A 188 -10.90 -17.31 12.69
N GLY A 189 -10.26 -17.35 13.87
CA GLY A 189 -10.83 -17.89 15.09
C GLY A 189 -10.41 -19.33 15.40
N LEU A 190 -10.04 -19.57 16.65
CA LEU A 190 -9.72 -20.90 17.18
C LEU A 190 -10.97 -21.74 17.51
N LEU A 191 -12.08 -21.08 17.87
CA LEU A 191 -13.30 -21.73 18.38
C LEU A 191 -14.42 -21.85 17.35
N SER A 192 -14.40 -21.03 16.30
CA SER A 192 -15.32 -21.12 15.16
C SER A 192 -14.60 -20.56 13.93
N PRO A 193 -13.84 -21.40 13.19
CA PRO A 193 -13.12 -20.92 12.02
C PRO A 193 -14.13 -20.42 10.99
N VAL A 194 -14.10 -19.11 10.71
CA VAL A 194 -14.86 -18.54 9.60
C VAL A 194 -14.17 -18.97 8.30
N THR A 195 -14.92 -19.63 7.42
CA THR A 195 -14.41 -20.15 6.14
C THR A 195 -14.65 -19.16 5.00
N ASP A 196 -13.94 -19.31 3.88
CA ASP A 196 -14.18 -18.51 2.66
C ASP A 196 -15.66 -18.56 2.22
N ASP A 197 -16.32 -19.71 2.38
CA ASP A 197 -17.74 -19.88 2.08
C ASP A 197 -18.63 -19.04 3.01
N ASP A 198 -18.26 -18.90 4.29
CA ASP A 198 -18.96 -18.03 5.23
C ASP A 198 -18.80 -16.56 4.85
N PHE A 199 -17.59 -16.13 4.45
CA PHE A 199 -17.34 -14.77 3.94
C PHE A 199 -18.16 -14.45 2.69
N GLY A 200 -18.17 -15.36 1.71
CA GLY A 200 -19.01 -15.22 0.53
C GLY A 200 -20.50 -15.13 0.87
N ARG A 201 -20.96 -15.89 1.87
CA ARG A 201 -22.35 -15.82 2.38
C ARG A 201 -22.65 -14.51 3.09
N TYR A 202 -21.75 -13.99 3.92
CA TYR A 202 -21.96 -12.69 4.57
C TYR A 202 -22.10 -11.59 3.52
N HIS A 203 -21.29 -11.63 2.46
CA HIS A 203 -21.43 -10.71 1.34
C HIS A 203 -22.78 -10.84 0.63
N GLN A 204 -23.20 -12.06 0.27
CA GLN A 204 -24.49 -12.31 -0.38
C GLN A 204 -25.70 -11.89 0.47
N LEU A 205 -25.59 -11.99 1.79
CA LEU A 205 -26.64 -11.59 2.73
C LEU A 205 -26.64 -10.09 3.07
N GLY A 206 -25.67 -9.32 2.53
CA GLY A 206 -25.48 -7.90 2.84
C GLY A 206 -25.04 -7.67 4.28
N LEU A 207 -24.34 -8.64 4.87
CA LEU A 207 -23.81 -8.58 6.23
C LEU A 207 -22.34 -8.14 6.26
N ALA A 208 -21.70 -8.02 5.10
CA ALA A 208 -20.35 -7.48 4.93
C ALA A 208 -20.12 -7.10 3.47
N ARG A 209 -19.14 -6.24 3.19
CA ARG A 209 -18.86 -5.75 1.84
C ARG A 209 -17.36 -5.62 1.61
N GLU A 210 -16.95 -5.99 0.41
CA GLU A 210 -15.63 -5.64 -0.12
C GLU A 210 -15.45 -4.13 -0.19
N TYR A 211 -14.23 -3.67 0.03
CA TYR A 211 -13.84 -2.26 0.00
C TYR A 211 -12.47 -2.11 -0.66
N ASN A 212 -12.14 -0.89 -1.07
CA ASN A 212 -10.81 -0.61 -1.58
C ASN A 212 -9.86 -0.25 -0.45
N ILE A 213 -8.62 -0.63 -0.63
CA ILE A 213 -7.50 -0.24 0.20
C ILE A 213 -6.62 0.66 -0.65
N TRP A 214 -6.39 1.87 -0.18
CA TRP A 214 -5.51 2.84 -0.80
C TRP A 214 -4.34 3.12 0.13
N GLY A 215 -3.15 3.28 -0.43
CA GLY A 215 -1.97 3.70 0.32
C GLY A 215 -1.20 4.76 -0.44
N LYS A 216 -0.70 5.77 0.27
CA LYS A 216 0.08 6.86 -0.32
C LYS A 216 1.27 7.22 0.55
N PHE A 217 2.46 7.07 -0.02
CA PHE A 217 3.70 7.59 0.54
C PHE A 217 4.21 8.72 -0.33
N SER A 218 4.59 9.86 0.25
CA SER A 218 5.18 10.97 -0.50
C SER A 218 6.37 11.59 0.22
N ASP A 219 7.44 11.83 -0.54
CA ASP A 219 8.66 12.45 -0.01
C ASP A 219 9.43 13.29 -1.05
N HIS A 220 10.36 14.09 -0.53
CA HIS A 220 11.21 14.98 -1.29
C HIS A 220 12.62 14.40 -1.39
N TYR A 221 13.11 14.23 -2.61
CA TYR A 221 14.44 13.72 -2.89
C TYR A 221 15.27 14.77 -3.61
N THR A 222 16.50 14.98 -3.17
CA THR A 222 17.47 15.83 -3.86
C THR A 222 18.72 15.00 -4.13
N TRP A 223 19.24 15.05 -5.36
CA TRP A 223 20.49 14.39 -5.73
C TRP A 223 21.20 15.13 -6.85
N LEU A 224 22.48 14.81 -7.04
CA LEU A 224 23.27 15.23 -8.19
C LEU A 224 23.23 14.12 -9.24
N GLU A 225 23.20 14.50 -10.51
CA GLU A 225 23.20 13.56 -11.65
C GLU A 225 24.26 12.47 -11.46
N GLY A 226 23.84 11.20 -11.55
CA GLY A 226 24.72 10.03 -11.42
C GLY A 226 25.06 9.58 -9.99
N MET A 227 24.52 10.22 -8.94
CA MET A 227 24.74 9.85 -7.53
C MET A 227 23.60 9.01 -6.93
N MET A 228 23.05 8.04 -7.68
CA MET A 228 21.91 7.20 -7.26
C MET A 228 22.32 5.84 -6.72
#